data_AF-A0A4S8KIH1-F1
#
_entry.id   AF-A0A4S8KIH1-F1
#
_cell.length_a   1.000
_cell.length_b   1.000
_cell.length_c   1.000
_cell.angle_alpha   90.00
_cell.angle_beta   90.00
_cell.angle_gamma   90.00
#
_symmetry.space_group_name_H-M   'P 1'
#
loop_
_entity.id
_entity.type
_entity.pdbx_description
1 polymer ?
#
loop_
_entity_poly.entity_id
_entity_poly.type
_entity_poly.pdbx_seq_one_letter_code
_entity_poly.pdbx_strand_id
1 'polypeptide(L)'
;MYIVGTVTTLHSPDIELIDQEIEKHQKIIRDLKTRRNLHAFISKLPPEILSIIFLLYRDEMAFHWRTLAWIRVSHICRHWRNVALGCPALWSHPIFYMPASVPEMLLRSKSAPLTVQ
;
A
#
# COMPACT_ATOMS: atom_id res chain seq x y z
N MET A 1 27.15 -27.78 -31.82
CA MET A 1 25.83 -27.79 -31.17
C MET A 1 25.75 -26.54 -30.31
N TYR A 2 24.64 -25.81 -30.38
CA TYR A 2 24.49 -24.39 -30.10
C TYR A 2 24.79 -23.92 -28.66
N ILE A 3 25.22 -22.66 -28.60
CA ILE A 3 25.42 -21.78 -27.45
C ILE A 3 24.11 -21.58 -26.66
N VAL A 4 24.16 -21.62 -25.33
CA VAL A 4 23.19 -20.89 -24.48
C VAL A 4 23.96 -19.77 -23.80
N GLY A 5 23.84 -18.58 -24.39
CA GLY A 5 24.45 -17.36 -23.90
C GLY A 5 23.70 -16.86 -22.68
N THR A 6 24.46 -16.60 -21.62
CA THR A 6 24.01 -15.78 -20.49
C THR A 6 23.81 -14.35 -20.99
N VAL A 7 22.54 -13.95 -21.14
CA VAL A 7 22.16 -12.55 -21.38
C VAL A 7 22.49 -11.77 -20.11
N THR A 8 23.72 -11.27 -20.05
CA THR A 8 24.16 -10.32 -19.04
C THR A 8 23.89 -8.97 -19.68
N THR A 9 22.81 -8.31 -19.29
CA THR A 9 22.52 -6.94 -19.77
C THR A 9 23.65 -6.02 -19.32
N LEU A 10 24.54 -5.66 -20.25
CA LEU A 10 25.50 -4.58 -20.10
C LEU A 10 24.69 -3.29 -19.86
N HIS A 11 24.45 -2.94 -18.59
CA HIS A 11 23.89 -1.63 -18.25
C HIS A 11 24.94 -0.59 -18.64
N SER A 12 24.58 0.30 -19.56
CA SER A 12 25.44 1.45 -19.87
C SER A 12 25.58 2.27 -18.59
N PRO A 13 26.80 2.70 -18.20
CA PRO A 13 26.98 3.58 -17.05
C PRO A 13 26.12 4.85 -17.15
N ASP A 14 25.77 5.29 -18.37
CA ASP A 14 24.86 6.42 -18.59
C ASP A 14 23.42 6.14 -18.14
N ILE A 15 22.92 4.91 -18.32
CA ILE A 15 21.56 4.52 -17.88
C ILE A 15 21.50 4.51 -16.36
N GLU A 16 22.53 3.98 -15.70
CA GLU A 16 22.59 3.95 -14.24
C GLU A 16 22.62 5.37 -13.64
N LEU A 17 23.37 6.29 -14.26
CA LEU A 17 23.37 7.70 -13.87
C LEU A 17 21.99 8.34 -14.03
N ILE A 18 21.31 8.10 -15.16
CA ILE A 18 19.94 8.59 -15.39
C ILE A 18 18.97 8.03 -14.35
N ASP A 19 19.05 6.74 -14.03
CA ASP A 19 18.18 6.12 -13.03
C ASP A 19 18.43 6.68 -11.63
N GLN A 20 19.68 6.93 -11.25
CA GLN A 20 20.02 7.60 -10.00
C GLN A 20 19.47 9.03 -9.94
N GLU A 21 19.55 9.77 -11.04
CA GLU A 21 18.94 11.10 -11.14
C GLU A 21 17.41 11.04 -11.01
N ILE A 22 16.75 10.09 -11.69
CA ILE A 22 15.31 9.88 -11.58
C ILE A 22 14.94 9.56 -10.13
N GLU A 23 15.64 8.64 -9.47
CA GLU A 23 15.37 8.26 -8.10
C GLU A 23 15.50 9.46 -7.14
N LYS A 24 16.54 10.27 -7.32
CA LYS A 24 16.75 11.50 -6.54
C LYS A 24 15.57 12.46 -6.70
N HIS A 25 15.12 12.72 -7.93
CA HIS A 25 14.00 13.63 -8.16
C HIS A 25 12.67 13.05 -7.66
N GLN A 26 12.44 11.74 -7.81
CA GLN A 26 11.28 11.06 -7.27
C GLN A 26 11.21 11.15 -5.74
N LYS A 27 12.35 11.06 -5.04
CA LYS A 27 12.43 11.27 -3.59
C LYS A 27 11.99 12.67 -3.21
N ILE A 28 12.50 13.69 -3.90
CA ILE A 28 12.12 15.10 -3.66
C ILE A 28 10.62 15.31 -3.89
N ILE A 29 10.08 14.82 -5.01
CA ILE A 29 8.65 14.92 -5.32
C ILE A 29 7.80 14.24 -4.24
N ARG A 30 8.21 13.06 -3.77
CA ARG A 30 7.50 12.32 -2.73
C ARG A 30 7.48 13.07 -1.40
N ASP A 31 8.57 13.73 -1.03
CA ASP A 31 8.66 14.49 0.22
C ASP A 31 7.87 15.80 0.13
N LEU A 32 7.91 16.50 -1.01
CA LEU A 32 7.06 17.67 -1.27
C LEU A 32 5.57 17.31 -1.24
N LYS A 33 5.16 16.20 -1.87
CA LYS A 33 3.78 15.69 -1.79
C LYS A 33 3.38 15.38 -0.35
N THR A 34 4.29 14.79 0.44
CA THR A 34 4.04 14.49 1.86
C THR A 34 3.80 15.77 2.65
N ARG A 35 4.68 16.78 2.50
CA ARG A 35 4.52 18.09 3.15
C ARG A 35 3.22 18.78 2.74
N ARG A 36 2.90 18.80 1.45
CA ARG A 36 1.63 19.36 0.95
C ARG A 36 0.43 18.65 1.58
N ASN A 37 0.45 17.33 1.67
CA ASN A 37 -0.66 16.56 2.24
C ASN A 37 -0.87 16.85 3.74
N LEU A 38 0.18 17.23 4.50
CA LEU A 38 0.03 17.62 5.91
C LEU A 38 -0.86 18.86 6.10
N HIS A 39 -1.03 19.68 5.08
CA HIS A 39 -1.93 20.85 5.15
C HIS A 39 -3.40 20.49 4.99
N ALA A 40 -3.74 19.30 4.46
CA ALA A 40 -5.12 18.87 4.33
C ALA A 40 -5.74 18.59 5.71
N PHE A 41 -7.00 18.98 5.92
CA PHE A 41 -7.70 18.77 7.20
C PHE A 41 -7.71 17.32 7.65
N ILE A 42 -7.92 16.39 6.72
CA ILE A 42 -7.95 14.96 7.02
C ILE A 42 -6.60 14.42 7.53
N SER A 43 -5.48 15.05 7.16
CA SER A 43 -4.15 14.68 7.66
C SER A 43 -3.86 15.18 9.07
N LYS A 44 -4.74 16.02 9.64
CA LYS A 44 -4.65 16.51 11.03
C LYS A 44 -5.44 15.62 12.00
N LEU A 45 -6.21 14.66 11.49
CA LEU A 45 -6.93 13.71 12.33
C LEU A 45 -5.95 12.77 13.03
N PRO A 46 -6.22 12.38 14.30
CA PRO A 46 -5.49 11.31 14.94
C PRO A 46 -5.56 9.99 14.14
N PRO A 47 -4.52 9.15 14.19
CA PRO A 47 -4.50 7.87 13.47
C PRO A 47 -5.64 6.93 13.87
N GLU A 48 -6.15 7.03 15.10
CA GLU A 48 -7.31 6.26 15.59
C GLU A 48 -8.58 6.65 14.84
N ILE A 49 -8.81 7.95 14.62
CA ILE A 49 -9.98 8.46 13.88
C ILE A 49 -9.89 8.06 12.41
N LEU A 50 -8.71 8.16 11.81
CA LEU A 50 -8.49 7.67 10.45
C LEU A 50 -8.72 6.16 10.34
N SER A 51 -8.31 5.39 11.34
CA SER A 51 -8.56 3.95 11.39
C SER A 51 -10.06 3.64 11.43
N ILE A 52 -10.83 4.37 12.22
CA ILE A 52 -12.30 4.25 12.25
C ILE A 52 -12.89 4.54 10.88
N ILE A 53 -12.47 5.63 10.22
CA ILE A 53 -12.92 5.98 8.87
C ILE A 53 -12.59 4.85 7.87
N PHE A 54 -11.39 4.26 7.94
CA PHE A 54 -11.00 3.16 7.06
C PHE A 54 -11.84 1.90 7.28
N LEU A 55 -12.18 1.58 8.52
CA LEU A 55 -13.06 0.46 8.85
C LEU A 55 -14.47 0.69 8.31
N LEU A 56 -15.04 1.88 8.51
CA LEU A 56 -16.35 2.24 7.96
C LEU A 56 -16.36 2.15 6.43
N TYR A 57 -15.32 2.65 5.77
CA TYR A 57 -15.21 2.54 4.31
C TYR A 57 -15.07 1.09 3.85
N ARG A 58 -14.31 0.25 4.56
CA ARG A 58 -14.24 -1.19 4.25
C ARG A 58 -15.62 -1.83 4.35
N ASP A 59 -16.36 -1.56 5.41
CA ASP A 59 -17.66 -2.17 5.67
C ASP A 59 -18.70 -1.69 4.62
N GLU A 60 -18.65 -0.43 4.21
CA GLU A 60 -19.44 0.10 3.09
C GLU A 60 -19.09 -0.57 1.75
N MET A 61 -17.80 -0.83 1.51
CA MET A 61 -17.34 -1.54 0.30
C MET A 61 -17.64 -3.04 0.34
N ALA A 62 -17.86 -3.64 1.51
CA ALA A 62 -18.22 -5.05 1.62
C ALA A 62 -19.58 -5.38 0.99
N PHE A 63 -20.50 -4.40 0.97
CA PHE A 63 -21.77 -4.52 0.23
C PHE A 63 -21.56 -4.66 -1.28
N HIS A 64 -20.43 -4.16 -1.79
CA HIS A 64 -20.00 -4.32 -3.17
C HIS A 64 -19.09 -5.54 -3.26
N TRP A 65 -19.71 -6.72 -3.18
CA TRP A 65 -19.06 -8.02 -3.33
C TRP A 65 -17.99 -7.98 -4.44
N ARG A 66 -16.77 -8.41 -4.12
CA ARG A 66 -15.59 -8.54 -5.00
C ARG A 66 -14.65 -7.33 -5.16
N THR A 67 -14.78 -6.27 -4.37
CA THR A 67 -13.86 -5.13 -4.52
C THR A 67 -12.75 -5.10 -3.45
N LEU A 68 -11.48 -5.03 -3.90
CA LEU A 68 -10.37 -4.57 -3.07
C LEU A 68 -10.37 -3.03 -2.93
N ALA A 69 -11.52 -2.38 -3.12
CA ALA A 69 -11.63 -0.92 -3.16
C ALA A 69 -11.22 -0.30 -1.83
N TRP A 70 -11.46 -1.00 -0.72
CA TRP A 70 -11.03 -0.56 0.61
C TRP A 70 -9.50 -0.53 0.77
N ILE A 71 -8.75 -1.41 0.09
CA ILE A 71 -7.28 -1.42 0.15
C ILE A 71 -6.70 -0.10 -0.40
N ARG A 72 -7.43 0.61 -1.26
CA ARG A 72 -7.01 1.90 -1.83
C ARG A 72 -6.63 2.94 -0.77
N VAL A 73 -7.20 2.87 0.44
CA VAL A 73 -6.81 3.78 1.54
C VAL A 73 -5.31 3.65 1.86
N SER A 74 -4.71 2.47 1.70
CA SER A 74 -3.28 2.23 1.90
C SER A 74 -2.37 2.72 0.74
N HIS A 75 -2.97 3.22 -0.35
CA HIS A 75 -2.29 3.71 -1.54
C HIS A 75 -2.43 5.23 -1.76
N ILE A 76 -3.22 5.93 -0.94
CA ILE A 76 -3.46 7.38 -1.09
C ILE A 76 -2.20 8.21 -0.82
N CYS A 77 -1.60 8.04 0.35
CA CYS A 77 -0.37 8.71 0.72
C CYS A 77 0.41 7.93 1.80
N ARG A 78 1.65 8.35 2.09
CA ARG A 78 2.50 7.68 3.08
C ARG A 78 1.86 7.64 4.47
N HIS A 79 1.21 8.72 4.89
CA HIS A 79 0.54 8.78 6.19
C HIS A 79 -0.62 7.77 6.27
N TRP A 80 -1.51 7.76 5.28
CA TRP A 80 -2.64 6.82 5.24
C TRP A 80 -2.18 5.37 5.15
N ARG A 81 -1.12 5.11 4.36
CA ARG A 81 -0.48 3.79 4.31
C ARG A 81 -0.02 3.34 5.69
N ASN A 82 0.68 4.18 6.43
CA ASN A 82 1.17 3.85 7.77
C ASN A 82 0.02 3.56 8.73
N VAL A 83 -1.05 4.37 8.70
CA VAL A 83 -2.24 4.16 9.54
C VAL A 83 -2.97 2.87 9.16
N ALA A 84 -3.22 2.65 7.86
CA ALA A 84 -3.94 1.47 7.37
C ALA A 84 -3.18 0.17 7.67
N LEU A 85 -1.87 0.13 7.43
CA LEU A 85 -1.03 -1.03 7.78
C LEU A 85 -0.89 -1.21 9.31
N GLY A 86 -0.98 -0.11 10.07
CA GLY A 86 -0.95 -0.10 11.52
C GLY A 86 -2.25 -0.51 12.20
N CYS A 87 -3.37 -0.59 11.47
CA CYS A 87 -4.70 -0.94 11.97
C CYS A 87 -5.01 -2.43 11.72
N PRO A 88 -4.82 -3.35 12.68
CA PRO A 88 -4.93 -4.79 12.42
C PRO A 88 -6.37 -5.20 12.13
N ALA A 89 -7.35 -4.54 12.75
CA ALA A 89 -8.77 -4.76 12.50
C ALA A 89 -9.16 -4.55 11.04
N LEU A 90 -8.45 -3.69 10.29
CA LEU A 90 -8.72 -3.44 8.87
C LEU A 90 -8.46 -4.70 8.02
N TRP A 91 -7.50 -5.53 8.44
CA TRP A 91 -7.03 -6.72 7.72
C TRP A 91 -7.69 -8.03 8.21
N SER A 92 -8.57 -7.96 9.21
CA SER A 92 -9.13 -9.15 9.86
C SER A 92 -10.27 -9.85 9.10
N HIS A 93 -10.54 -9.42 7.88
CA HIS A 93 -11.59 -9.97 7.00
C HIS A 93 -10.92 -10.53 5.73
N PRO A 94 -10.25 -11.69 5.79
CA PRO A 94 -9.52 -12.26 4.67
C PRO A 94 -10.42 -12.48 3.45
N ILE A 95 -9.89 -12.12 2.27
CA ILE A 95 -10.63 -12.14 1.02
C ILE A 95 -10.28 -13.39 0.21
N PHE A 96 -11.17 -14.39 0.22
CA PHE A 96 -10.88 -15.71 -0.36
C PHE A 96 -10.99 -15.77 -1.89
N TYR A 97 -11.65 -14.81 -2.55
CA TYR A 97 -11.65 -14.75 -4.02
C TYR A 97 -10.32 -14.25 -4.60
N MET A 98 -9.39 -13.77 -3.77
CA MET A 98 -8.00 -13.49 -4.13
C MET A 98 -7.04 -14.18 -3.15
N PRO A 99 -6.84 -15.50 -3.29
CA PRO A 99 -6.07 -16.31 -2.35
C PRO A 99 -4.64 -15.79 -2.12
N ALA A 100 -4.01 -15.19 -3.13
CA ALA A 100 -2.67 -14.63 -3.04
C ALA A 100 -2.55 -13.48 -2.03
N SER A 101 -3.65 -12.78 -1.71
CA SER A 101 -3.64 -11.67 -0.74
C SER A 101 -3.86 -12.14 0.69
N VAL A 102 -4.44 -13.34 0.90
CA VAL A 102 -4.81 -13.86 2.22
C VAL A 102 -3.62 -13.94 3.18
N PRO A 103 -2.43 -14.47 2.81
CA PRO A 103 -1.30 -14.53 3.73
C PRO A 103 -0.89 -13.17 4.28
N GLU A 104 -0.86 -12.15 3.42
CA GLU A 104 -0.51 -10.79 3.82
C GLU A 104 -1.59 -10.16 4.71
N MET A 105 -2.86 -10.46 4.47
CA MET A 105 -3.95 -10.01 5.33
C MET A 105 -3.87 -10.63 6.73
N LEU A 106 -3.63 -11.93 6.81
CA LEU A 106 -3.44 -12.65 8.07
C LEU A 106 -2.20 -12.15 8.84
N LEU A 107 -1.11 -11.87 8.13
CA LEU A 107 0.07 -11.27 8.73
C LEU A 107 -0.24 -9.89 9.35
N ARG A 108 -1.02 -9.06 8.64
CA ARG A 108 -1.35 -7.70 9.08
C ARG A 108 -2.47 -7.65 10.13
N SER A 109 -3.32 -8.68 10.21
CA SER A 109 -4.37 -8.75 11.23
C SER A 109 -3.82 -8.96 12.63
N LYS A 110 -2.57 -9.43 12.77
CA LYS A 110 -1.92 -9.67 14.07
C LYS A 110 -2.86 -10.49 14.97
N SER A 111 -3.17 -10.00 16.17
CA SER A 111 -4.08 -10.63 17.14
C SER A 111 -5.53 -10.15 17.05
N ALA A 112 -5.91 -9.41 15.99
CA ALA A 112 -7.30 -9.00 15.82
C ALA A 112 -8.21 -10.21 15.53
N PRO A 113 -9.43 -10.26 16.09
CA PRO A 113 -10.39 -11.32 15.78
C PRO A 113 -10.68 -11.40 14.29
N LEU A 114 -10.47 -12.58 13.69
CA LEU A 114 -10.74 -12.82 12.29
C LEU A 114 -12.23 -13.07 12.07
N THR A 115 -12.78 -12.47 11.02
CA THR A 115 -14.14 -12.71 10.55
C THR A 115 -14.06 -13.43 9.21
N VAL A 116 -14.61 -14.64 9.16
CA VAL A 116 -14.72 -15.47 7.95
C VAL A 116 -16.19 -15.40 7.53
N GLN A 117 -16.44 -14.84 6.34
CA GLN A 117 -17.76 -14.80 5.71
C GLN A 117 -17.79 -15.75 4.52
#